data_AF-A0A3C1PXU5-F1
#
_entry.id   AF-A0A3C1PXU5-F1
#
_cell.length_a   1.000
_cell.length_b   1.000
_cell.length_c   1.000
_cell.angle_alpha   90.00
_cell.angle_beta   90.00
_cell.angle_gamma   90.00
#
_symmetry.space_group_name_H-M   'P 1'
#
loop_
_entity.id
_entity.type
_entity.pdbx_description
1 polymer ?
#
loop_
_entity_poly.entity_id
_entity_poly.type
_entity_poly.pdbx_seq_one_letter_code
_entity_poly.pdbx_strand_id
1 'polypeptide(L)'
;MPKSDKNVRRAAVSSLRAWAKGHAYADSLVERHSERNHLSSSDRAFLKTILLGVLRNRSLLDHWIGMFRKGKLDPETRDVLRVGFFQLLILRTPDHAAI
;
A
#
# COMPACT_ATOMS: atom_id res chain seq x y z
N MET A 1 -23.53 -10.90 11.01
CA MET A 1 -22.54 -9.87 11.41
C MET A 1 -21.86 -9.38 10.14
N PRO A 2 -21.79 -8.07 9.85
CA PRO A 2 -21.13 -7.65 8.61
C PRO A 2 -19.64 -7.95 8.76
N LYS A 3 -19.05 -8.61 7.76
CA LYS A 3 -17.60 -8.84 7.70
C LYS A 3 -16.93 -7.47 7.72
N SER A 4 -16.21 -7.15 8.80
CA SER A 4 -15.28 -6.02 8.77
C SER A 4 -14.28 -6.34 7.67
N ASP A 5 -14.37 -5.60 6.55
CA ASP A 5 -13.49 -5.78 5.40
C ASP A 5 -12.06 -5.42 5.86
N LYS A 6 -11.31 -6.43 6.31
CA LYS A 6 -9.90 -6.34 6.69
C LYS A 6 -9.06 -6.12 5.43
N ASN A 7 -9.25 -4.96 4.81
CA ASN A 7 -8.62 -4.66 3.54
C ASN A 7 -7.18 -4.17 3.79
N VAL A 8 -6.24 -5.11 3.72
CA VAL A 8 -4.80 -4.84 3.88
C VAL A 8 -4.29 -3.78 2.90
N ARG A 9 -4.87 -3.70 1.69
CA ARG A 9 -4.51 -2.68 0.70
C ARG A 9 -4.91 -1.29 1.19
N ARG A 10 -6.12 -1.14 1.76
CA ARG A 10 -6.57 0.11 2.40
C ARG A 10 -5.69 0.50 3.59
N ALA A 11 -5.28 -0.49 4.40
CA ALA A 11 -4.33 -0.25 5.48
C ALA A 11 -2.97 0.24 4.94
N ALA A 12 -2.47 -0.33 3.84
CA ALA A 12 -1.23 0.09 3.20
C ALA A 12 -1.29 1.54 2.67
N VAL A 13 -2.37 1.91 1.98
CA VAL A 13 -2.58 3.29 1.52
C VAL A 13 -2.66 4.26 2.70
N SER A 14 -3.34 3.87 3.79
CA SER A 14 -3.41 4.68 5.01
C SER A 14 -2.04 4.86 5.66
N SER A 15 -1.21 3.81 5.68
CA SER A 15 0.18 3.86 6.15
C SER A 15 1.05 4.76 5.29
N LEU A 16 0.92 4.72 3.96
CA LEU A 16 1.65 5.61 3.04
C LEU A 16 1.29 7.08 3.25
N ARG A 17 0.01 7.38 3.48
CA ARG A 17 -0.44 8.73 3.84
C ARG A 17 0.15 9.19 5.15
N ALA A 18 0.22 8.32 6.16
CA ALA A 18 0.82 8.64 7.45
C ALA A 18 2.34 8.85 7.32
N TRP A 19 3.02 8.02 6.52
CA TRP A 19 4.43 8.17 6.18
C TRP A 19 4.73 9.51 5.52
N ALA A 20 3.89 9.96 4.59
CA ALA A 20 4.05 11.24 3.89
C ALA A 20 4.01 12.46 4.84
N LYS A 21 3.48 12.31 6.05
CA LYS A 21 3.47 13.37 7.08
C LYS A 21 4.78 13.46 7.87
N GLY A 22 5.74 12.54 7.70
CA GLY A 22 7.12 12.71 8.13
C GLY A 22 7.47 12.42 9.60
N HIS A 23 6.59 11.76 10.36
CA HIS A 23 6.78 11.58 11.82
C HIS A 23 6.73 10.13 12.32
N ALA A 24 6.85 9.15 11.43
CA ALA A 24 6.74 7.75 11.81
C ALA A 24 7.68 6.84 11.02
N TYR A 25 8.24 5.84 11.69
CA TYR A 25 8.97 4.76 11.07
C TYR A 25 8.02 3.75 10.42
N ALA A 26 8.49 3.07 9.38
CA ALA A 26 7.66 2.13 8.62
C ALA A 26 7.15 0.98 9.50
N ASP A 27 8.00 0.43 10.37
CA ASP A 27 7.59 -0.63 11.30
C ASP A 27 6.53 -0.16 12.31
N SER A 28 6.65 1.05 12.84
CA SER A 28 5.64 1.65 13.72
C SER A 28 4.31 1.86 13.01
N LEU A 29 4.33 2.20 11.71
CA LEU A 29 3.12 2.30 10.90
C LEU A 29 2.49 0.93 10.66
N VAL A 30 3.28 -0.10 10.37
CA VAL A 30 2.77 -1.47 10.23
C VAL A 30 2.08 -1.91 11.51
N GLU A 31 2.71 -1.70 12.67
CA GLU A 31 2.14 -2.08 13.96
C GLU A 31 0.82 -1.36 14.24
N ARG A 32 0.84 -0.02 14.24
CA ARG A 32 -0.33 0.82 14.48
C ARG A 32 -1.49 0.49 13.56
N HIS A 33 -1.23 0.32 12.27
CA HIS A 33 -2.28 0.01 11.30
C HIS A 33 -2.74 -1.45 11.38
N SER A 34 -1.89 -2.39 11.80
CA SER A 34 -2.29 -3.79 12.03
C SER A 34 -3.22 -3.92 13.22
N GLU A 35 -2.89 -3.27 14.33
CA GLU A 35 -3.71 -3.25 15.55
C GLU A 35 -5.07 -2.61 15.29
N ARG A 36 -5.07 -1.41 14.69
CA ARG A 36 -6.29 -0.65 14.38
C ARG A 36 -7.28 -1.43 13.49
N ASN A 37 -6.77 -2.29 12.60
CA ASN A 37 -7.60 -3.07 11.68
C ASN A 37 -7.78 -4.53 12.13
N HIS A 38 -7.27 -4.91 13.31
CA HIS A 38 -7.31 -6.28 13.82
C HIS A 38 -6.81 -7.32 12.79
N LEU A 39 -5.69 -7.00 12.15
CA LEU A 39 -5.06 -7.83 11.12
C LEU A 39 -4.51 -9.12 11.73
N SER A 40 -4.66 -10.22 11.01
CA SER A 40 -3.98 -11.48 11.35
C SER A 40 -2.46 -11.34 11.18
N SER A 41 -1.68 -12.29 11.70
CA SER A 41 -0.22 -12.29 11.51
C SER A 41 0.17 -12.32 10.03
N SER A 42 -0.56 -13.05 9.19
CA SER A 42 -0.34 -13.09 7.73
C SER A 42 -0.68 -11.75 7.08
N ASP A 43 -1.78 -11.12 7.48
CA ASP A 43 -2.19 -9.81 6.96
C ASP A 43 -1.21 -8.71 7.37
N ARG A 44 -0.68 -8.76 8.60
CA ARG A 44 0.39 -7.86 9.08
C ARG A 44 1.67 -8.04 8.26
N ALA A 45 2.05 -9.28 7.99
CA ALA A 45 3.21 -9.57 7.13
C ALA A 45 2.99 -9.03 5.71
N PHE A 46 1.79 -9.21 5.16
CA PHE A 46 1.44 -8.69 3.84
C PHE A 46 1.43 -7.15 3.80
N LEU A 47 0.87 -6.49 4.82
CA LEU A 47 0.94 -5.04 4.98
C LEU A 47 2.39 -4.54 4.97
N LYS A 48 3.27 -5.19 5.73
CA LYS A 48 4.69 -4.87 5.79
C LYS A 48 5.36 -5.01 4.43
N THR A 49 5.08 -6.11 3.72
CA THR A 49 5.59 -6.35 2.36
C THR A 49 5.17 -5.25 1.40
N ILE A 50 3.89 -4.87 1.39
CA ILE A 50 3.40 -3.78 0.53
C ILE A 50 4.04 -2.45 0.90
N LEU A 51 4.01 -2.07 2.18
CA LEU A 51 4.51 -0.76 2.62
C LEU A 51 6.00 -0.60 2.29
N LEU A 52 6.82 -1.56 2.72
CA LEU A 52 8.27 -1.49 2.46
C LEU A 52 8.57 -1.64 0.97
N GLY A 53 7.83 -2.48 0.26
CA GLY A 53 7.97 -2.67 -1.18
C GLY A 53 7.69 -1.38 -1.97
N VAL A 54 6.59 -0.69 -1.66
CA VAL A 54 6.25 0.59 -2.29
C VAL A 54 7.29 1.66 -1.96
N LEU A 55 7.71 1.77 -0.69
CA LEU A 55 8.72 2.77 -0.29
C LEU A 55 10.05 2.56 -1.00
N ARG A 56 10.52 1.30 -1.12
CA ARG A 56 11.77 0.95 -1.81
C ARG A 56 11.72 1.20 -3.31
N ASN A 57 10.55 1.01 -3.93
CA ASN A 57 10.38 1.11 -5.39
C ASN A 57 9.69 2.40 -5.84
N ARG A 58 9.58 3.41 -4.96
CA ARG A 58 8.72 4.57 -5.18
C ARG A 58 9.00 5.31 -6.50
N SER A 59 10.27 5.55 -6.83
CA SER A 59 10.65 6.22 -8.07
C SER A 59 10.29 5.41 -9.32
N LEU A 60 10.47 4.08 -9.27
CA LEU A 60 10.10 3.17 -10.36
C LEU A 60 8.59 3.12 -10.56
N LEU A 61 7.84 3.00 -9.46
CA LEU A 61 6.38 2.99 -9.47
C LEU A 61 5.84 4.33 -10.02
N ASP A 62 6.40 5.47 -9.58
CA ASP A 62 6.03 6.79 -10.08
C ASP A 62 6.34 6.95 -11.58
N HIS A 63 7.46 6.39 -12.05
CA HIS A 63 7.80 6.36 -13.48
C HIS A 63 6.78 5.56 -14.29
N TRP A 64 6.44 4.34 -13.84
CA TRP A 64 5.42 3.53 -14.49
C TRP A 64 4.05 4.20 -14.49
N ILE A 65 3.61 4.77 -13.36
CA ILE A 65 2.36 5.54 -13.29
C ILE A 65 2.37 6.68 -14.30
N GLY A 66 3.50 7.40 -14.44
CA GLY A 66 3.64 8.49 -15.40
C GLY A 66 3.52 8.06 -16.87
N MET A 67 3.87 6.82 -17.21
CA MET A 67 3.69 6.29 -18.57
C MET A 67 2.22 6.02 -18.91
N PHE A 68 1.44 5.49 -17.96
CA PHE A 68 0.04 5.13 -18.21
C PHE A 68 -0.95 6.26 -17.92
N ARG A 69 -0.61 7.17 -17.00
CA ARG A 69 -1.48 8.27 -16.57
C ARG A 69 -0.77 9.61 -16.67
N LYS A 70 -1.08 10.35 -17.74
CA LYS A 70 -0.66 11.75 -17.93
C LYS A 70 -1.48 12.69 -17.04
N GLY A 71 -0.87 13.77 -16.57
CA GLY A 71 -1.55 14.82 -15.80
C GLY A 71 -1.40 14.71 -14.28
N LYS A 72 -2.01 15.66 -13.55
CA LYS A 72 -1.94 15.70 -12.08
C LYS A 72 -2.82 14.60 -11.48
N LEU A 73 -2.29 13.93 -10.47
CA LEU A 73 -2.99 12.99 -9.60
C LEU A 73 -2.94 13.54 -8.19
N ASP A 74 -4.05 13.47 -7.46
CA ASP A 74 -4.04 13.77 -6.05
C ASP A 74 -3.18 12.72 -5.29
N PRO A 75 -2.65 13.08 -4.10
CA PRO A 75 -1.74 12.20 -3.37
C PRO A 75 -2.34 10.83 -3.02
N GLU A 76 -3.64 10.75 -2.72
CA GLU A 76 -4.31 9.50 -2.36
C GLU A 76 -4.38 8.55 -3.55
N THR A 77 -4.88 9.05 -4.69
CA THR A 77 -4.96 8.25 -5.92
C THR A 77 -3.59 7.76 -6.34
N ARG A 78 -2.55 8.60 -6.18
CA ARG A 78 -1.17 8.18 -6.48
C ARG A 78 -0.71 7.05 -5.56
N ASP A 79 -1.01 7.08 -4.27
CA ASP A 79 -0.65 6.00 -3.34
C ASP A 79 -1.42 4.70 -3.64
N VAL A 80 -2.70 4.78 -4.01
CA VAL A 80 -3.48 3.63 -4.48
C VAL A 80 -2.82 3.00 -5.71
N LEU A 81 -2.44 3.81 -6.70
CA LEU A 81 -1.77 3.32 -7.90
C LEU A 81 -0.41 2.69 -7.59
N ARG A 82 0.38 3.28 -6.69
CA ARG A 82 1.66 2.69 -6.25
C ARG A 82 1.48 1.31 -5.64
N VAL A 83 0.47 1.14 -4.77
CA VAL A 83 0.13 -0.16 -4.17
C VAL A 83 -0.28 -1.16 -5.25
N GLY A 84 -1.20 -0.79 -6.15
CA GLY A 84 -1.66 -1.67 -7.23
C GLY A 84 -0.52 -2.10 -8.17
N PHE A 85 0.30 -1.15 -8.62
CA PHE A 85 1.45 -1.43 -9.49
C PHE A 85 2.49 -2.30 -8.80
N PHE A 86 2.76 -2.06 -7.51
CA PHE A 86 3.65 -2.92 -6.74
C PHE A 86 3.12 -4.36 -6.67
N GLN A 87 1.84 -4.55 -6.40
CA GLN A 87 1.24 -5.88 -6.31
C GLN A 87 1.24 -6.62 -7.66
N LEU A 88 0.88 -5.94 -8.74
CA LEU A 88 0.80 -6.51 -10.09
C LEU A 88 2.18 -6.80 -10.68
N LEU A 89 3.08 -5.81 -10.66
CA LEU A 89 4.30 -5.84 -11.47
C LEU A 89 5.52 -6.35 -10.69
N ILE A 90 5.53 -6.20 -9.36
CA ILE A 90 6.70 -6.57 -8.53
C ILE A 90 6.39 -7.79 -7.68
N LEU A 91 5.31 -7.75 -6.91
CA LEU A 91 4.92 -8.86 -6.05
C LEU A 91 4.40 -10.04 -6.88
N ARG A 92 4.03 -9.81 -8.15
CA ARG A 92 3.41 -10.79 -9.05
C ARG A 92 2.25 -11.51 -8.37
N THR A 93 1.47 -10.75 -7.59
CA THR A 93 0.23 -11.26 -7.01
C THR A 93 -0.64 -11.68 -8.18
N PRO A 94 -1.09 -12.94 -8.26
CA PRO A 94 -1.82 -13.40 -9.43
C PRO A 94 -3.03 -12.50 -9.68
N ASP A 95 -3.28 -12.17 -10.95
CA ASP A 95 -4.15 -11.05 -11.36
C ASP A 95 -5.55 -11.07 -10.72
N HIS A 96 -6.04 -12.24 -10.34
CA HIS A 96 -7.31 -12.43 -9.64
C HIS A 96 -7.38 -11.86 -8.22
N ALA A 97 -6.25 -11.49 -7.60
CA ALA A 97 -6.18 -10.93 -6.24
C ALA A 97 -5.81 -9.43 -6.21
N ALA A 98 -5.61 -8.81 -7.38
CA ALA A 98 -5.22 -7.40 -7.50
C ALA A 98 -6.41 -6.44 -7.76
N ILE A 99 -7.61 -6.97 -7.98
CA ILE A 99 -8.87 -6.23 -8.20
C ILE A 99 -9.76 -6.32 -6.95
#